data_AF-A0A9E5HL88-F1
#
_entry.id   AF-A0A9E5HL88-F1
#
_cell.length_a   1.000
_cell.length_b   1.000
_cell.length_c   1.000
_cell.angle_alpha   90.00
_cell.angle_beta   90.00
_cell.angle_gamma   90.00
#
_symmetry.space_group_name_H-M   'P 1'
#
loop_
_entity.id
_entity.type
_entity.pdbx_description
1 polymer ?
#
loop_
_entity_poly.entity_id
_entity_poly.type
_entity_poly.pdbx_seq_one_letter_code
_entity_poly.pdbx_strand_id
1 'polypeptide(L)'
;MLNDRIEAAIQRHICSAAVQGPAPIGLHKAIDYSVFPGGARIRPVILTSVAKPTVHRQFSETTAVLAGDSLIVGAFSTLTSQVDVDARRACNLVAHLANYTGFPNGICAGQAWEDEATIDLKSYHLSKTGALFIAATQMGAIAAGHDPDPWQELGARIGQAFQIADDLMDVVCADQDMGKPAGQDVKNDRPSAVSEYGVDGAKRLLNDILGGAIASIPSCPGEAELAKMVQLQSTRLMSVDRQATHS
;
A
#
# COMPACT_ATOMS: atom_id res chain seq x y z
N MET A 1 8.46 -1.50 -18.78
CA MET A 1 7.83 -2.62 -18.02
C MET A 1 6.68 -2.04 -17.18
N LEU A 2 5.77 -2.84 -16.62
CA LEU A 2 4.52 -2.39 -15.95
C LEU A 2 4.67 -1.15 -15.01
N ASN A 3 5.77 -1.05 -14.28
CA ASN A 3 6.09 0.11 -13.43
C ASN A 3 6.11 1.44 -14.20
N ASP A 4 6.73 1.47 -15.39
CA ASP A 4 6.80 2.68 -16.22
C ASP A 4 5.39 3.12 -16.68
N ARG A 5 4.47 2.18 -16.85
CA ARG A 5 3.06 2.47 -17.22
C ARG A 5 2.27 3.04 -16.05
N ILE A 6 2.49 2.53 -14.84
CA ILE A 6 1.85 3.01 -13.62
C ILE A 6 2.33 4.43 -13.31
N GLU A 7 3.65 4.64 -13.30
CA GLU A 7 4.25 5.97 -13.09
C GLU A 7 3.76 6.96 -14.15
N ALA A 8 3.78 6.59 -15.44
CA ALA A 8 3.28 7.46 -16.50
C ALA A 8 1.76 7.72 -16.42
N ALA A 9 0.96 6.82 -15.87
CA ALA A 9 -0.48 7.06 -15.65
C ALA A 9 -0.69 8.05 -14.51
N ILE A 10 -0.01 7.86 -13.39
CA ILE A 10 -0.08 8.76 -12.23
C ILE A 10 0.43 10.15 -12.59
N GLN A 11 1.56 10.24 -13.30
CA GLN A 11 2.14 11.51 -13.76
C GLN A 11 1.19 12.25 -14.70
N ARG A 12 0.57 11.55 -15.66
CA ARG A 12 -0.42 12.16 -16.55
C ARG A 12 -1.61 12.73 -15.77
N HIS A 13 -2.09 12.02 -14.76
CA HIS A 13 -3.21 12.52 -13.96
C HIS A 13 -2.82 13.78 -13.17
N ILE A 14 -1.70 13.74 -12.44
CA ILE A 14 -1.23 14.87 -11.63
C ILE A 14 -0.91 16.09 -12.51
N CYS A 15 -0.27 15.89 -13.67
CA CYS A 15 0.00 16.97 -14.62
C CYS A 15 -1.29 17.51 -15.27
N SER A 16 -2.26 16.66 -15.62
CA SER A 16 -3.53 17.10 -16.22
C SER A 16 -4.34 18.00 -15.27
N ALA A 17 -4.28 17.73 -13.96
CA ALA A 17 -4.92 18.57 -12.94
C ALA A 17 -4.26 19.96 -12.81
N ALA A 18 -2.94 20.06 -13.03
CA ALA A 18 -2.20 21.33 -12.96
C ALA A 18 -2.43 22.24 -14.18
N VAL A 19 -2.91 21.70 -15.32
CA VAL A 19 -3.05 22.44 -16.59
C VAL A 19 -4.41 23.17 -16.70
N GLN A 20 -5.41 22.86 -15.87
CA GLN A 20 -6.78 23.39 -16.01
C GLN A 20 -7.03 24.80 -15.42
N GLY A 21 -6.02 25.49 -14.90
CA GLY A 21 -6.17 26.87 -14.37
C GLY A 21 -5.07 27.28 -13.39
N PRO A 22 -5.17 28.48 -12.76
CA PRO A 22 -4.22 28.89 -11.72
C PRO A 22 -4.39 28.01 -10.48
N ALA A 23 -3.56 26.96 -10.38
CA ALA A 23 -3.54 26.04 -9.24
C ALA A 23 -2.48 26.45 -8.19
N PRO A 24 -2.71 26.18 -6.89
CA PRO A 24 -1.71 26.45 -5.85
C PRO A 24 -0.43 25.64 -6.07
N ILE A 25 0.65 26.31 -6.47
CA ILE A 25 1.95 25.69 -6.81
C ILE A 25 2.53 24.89 -5.62
N GLY A 26 2.34 25.38 -4.39
CA GLY A 26 2.82 24.69 -3.18
C GLY A 26 2.17 23.33 -2.95
N LEU A 27 0.86 23.23 -3.17
CA LEU A 27 0.10 21.99 -3.04
C LEU A 27 0.50 20.98 -4.13
N HIS A 28 0.62 21.44 -5.39
CA HIS A 28 1.06 20.59 -6.48
C HIS A 28 2.44 19.97 -6.22
N LYS A 29 3.41 20.77 -5.74
CA LYS A 29 4.74 20.28 -5.36
C LYS A 29 4.69 19.27 -4.22
N ALA A 30 3.80 19.44 -3.24
CA ALA A 30 3.65 18.50 -2.14
C ALA A 30 3.03 17.16 -2.59
N ILE A 31 2.06 17.20 -3.51
CA ILE A 31 1.48 16.01 -4.15
C ILE A 31 2.55 15.25 -4.94
N ASP A 32 3.29 15.94 -5.81
CA ASP A 32 4.39 15.33 -6.58
C ASP A 32 5.46 14.71 -5.68
N TYR A 33 5.84 15.42 -4.61
CA TYR A 33 6.83 14.95 -3.65
C TYR A 33 6.38 13.68 -2.90
N SER A 34 5.09 13.60 -2.56
CA SER A 34 4.49 12.45 -1.86
C SER A 34 4.46 11.20 -2.74
N VAL A 35 4.15 11.37 -4.03
CA VAL A 35 3.92 10.26 -4.97
C VAL A 35 5.21 9.75 -5.62
N PHE A 36 6.14 10.65 -5.95
CA PHE A 36 7.39 10.30 -6.62
C PHE A 36 8.61 10.56 -5.73
N PRO A 37 8.82 9.77 -4.66
CA PRO A 37 10.02 9.90 -3.86
C PRO A 37 11.28 9.38 -4.59
N GLY A 38 11.41 9.49 -5.92
CA GLY A 38 12.64 9.18 -6.66
C GLY A 38 13.09 7.72 -6.51
N GLY A 39 12.44 6.81 -7.23
CA GLY A 39 12.85 5.40 -7.32
C GLY A 39 13.99 5.16 -8.32
N ALA A 40 14.96 4.33 -7.91
CA ALA A 40 16.05 3.70 -8.67
C ALA A 40 17.12 4.61 -9.32
N ARG A 41 18.13 5.03 -8.54
CA ARG A 41 19.50 5.24 -9.06
C ARG A 41 20.51 4.49 -8.20
N ILE A 42 20.96 3.38 -8.78
CA ILE A 42 21.97 2.45 -8.31
C ILE A 42 23.29 3.23 -8.10
N ARG A 43 23.75 3.33 -6.84
CA ARG A 43 25.15 3.53 -6.39
C ARG A 43 25.76 4.94 -6.16
N PRO A 44 25.03 6.06 -6.08
CA PRO A 44 25.47 7.11 -5.11
C PRO A 44 24.34 7.83 -4.35
N VAL A 45 23.22 7.16 -4.04
CA VAL A 45 22.06 7.76 -3.33
C VAL A 45 21.82 7.19 -1.92
N ILE A 46 22.65 6.24 -1.45
CA ILE A 46 22.50 5.64 -0.11
C ILE A 46 22.60 6.71 1.01
N LEU A 47 23.30 7.82 0.77
CA LEU A 47 23.38 8.94 1.72
C LEU A 47 22.22 9.95 1.65
N THR A 48 21.35 9.91 0.63
CA THR A 48 20.28 10.91 0.45
C THR A 48 18.86 10.33 0.36
N SER A 49 18.67 9.04 0.06
CA SER A 49 17.34 8.41 0.09
C SER A 49 16.84 8.04 1.48
N VAL A 50 17.72 7.98 2.48
CA VAL A 50 17.36 7.68 3.88
C VAL A 50 16.76 8.92 4.58
N ALA A 51 16.81 10.11 3.96
CA ALA A 51 16.49 11.37 4.63
C ALA A 51 15.63 12.33 3.78
N LYS A 52 14.65 11.84 3.02
CA LYS A 52 13.62 12.73 2.50
C LYS A 52 12.68 13.11 3.66
N PRO A 53 12.64 14.39 4.10
CA PRO A 53 11.73 14.82 5.16
C PRO A 53 10.29 14.47 4.78
N THR A 54 9.50 14.07 5.78
CA THR A 54 8.05 13.89 5.64
C THR A 54 7.42 15.13 5.00
N VAL A 55 6.29 14.98 4.29
CA VAL A 55 5.63 16.09 3.58
C VAL A 55 5.39 17.29 4.51
N HIS A 56 4.98 17.05 5.76
CA HIS A 56 4.77 18.11 6.74
C HIS A 56 6.06 18.82 7.19
N ARG A 57 7.21 18.10 7.20
CA ARG A 57 8.53 18.69 7.51
C ARG A 57 9.11 19.44 6.31
N GLN A 58 8.84 18.98 5.09
CA GLN A 58 9.32 19.61 3.87
C GLN A 58 8.53 20.87 3.50
N PHE A 59 7.23 20.87 3.79
CA PHE A 59 6.31 21.95 3.46
C PHE A 59 5.70 22.52 4.74
N SER A 60 4.49 22.08 5.11
CA SER A 60 3.83 22.41 6.37
C SER A 60 2.80 21.33 6.70
N GLU A 61 2.36 21.28 7.96
CA GLU A 61 1.26 20.39 8.37
C GLU A 61 0.00 20.63 7.54
N THR A 62 -0.41 21.89 7.36
CA THR A 62 -1.56 22.25 6.53
C THR A 62 -1.40 21.77 5.09
N THR A 63 -0.22 21.94 4.49
CA THR A 63 0.04 21.49 3.11
C THR A 63 0.03 19.97 3.02
N ALA A 64 0.53 19.27 4.03
CA ALA A 64 0.53 17.80 4.07
C ALA A 64 -0.89 17.23 4.15
N VAL A 65 -1.76 17.80 5.00
CA VAL A 65 -3.18 17.42 5.07
C VAL A 65 -3.87 17.66 3.72
N LEU A 66 -3.73 18.87 3.16
CA LEU A 66 -4.34 19.20 1.87
C LEU A 66 -3.82 18.31 0.72
N ALA A 67 -2.53 17.94 0.75
CA ALA A 67 -1.96 17.02 -0.23
C ALA A 67 -2.57 15.62 -0.11
N GLY A 68 -2.78 15.12 1.11
CA GLY A 68 -3.49 13.87 1.38
C GLY A 68 -4.92 13.91 0.85
N ASP A 69 -5.69 14.93 1.22
CA ASP A 69 -7.07 15.11 0.78
C ASP A 69 -7.17 15.18 -0.76
N SER A 70 -6.25 15.93 -1.39
CA SER A 70 -6.20 16.06 -2.85
C SER A 70 -5.86 14.76 -3.55
N LEU A 71 -4.99 13.92 -2.97
CA LEU A 71 -4.65 12.61 -3.51
C LEU A 71 -5.84 11.65 -3.42
N ILE A 72 -6.56 11.65 -2.29
CA ILE A 72 -7.77 10.83 -2.11
C ILE A 72 -8.82 11.23 -3.15
N VAL A 73 -9.14 12.52 -3.26
CA VAL A 73 -10.12 13.03 -4.23
C VAL A 73 -9.66 12.79 -5.67
N GLY A 74 -8.36 12.94 -5.95
CA GLY A 74 -7.76 12.65 -7.24
C GLY A 74 -7.91 11.19 -7.67
N ALA A 75 -7.85 10.24 -6.73
CA ALA A 75 -8.11 8.83 -7.03
C ALA A 75 -9.53 8.60 -7.56
N PHE A 76 -10.55 9.20 -6.93
CA PHE A 76 -11.93 9.15 -7.44
C PHE A 76 -12.07 9.83 -8.80
N SER A 77 -11.46 11.00 -8.97
CA SER A 77 -11.43 11.72 -10.26
C SER A 77 -10.86 10.84 -11.38
N THR A 78 -9.77 10.12 -11.11
CA THR A 78 -9.16 9.16 -12.04
C THR A 78 -10.15 8.08 -12.47
N LEU A 79 -10.89 7.48 -11.53
CA LEU A 79 -11.88 6.45 -11.86
C LEU A 79 -13.05 7.02 -12.68
N THR A 80 -13.55 8.20 -12.30
CA THR A 80 -14.66 8.85 -13.01
C THR A 80 -14.30 9.35 -14.39
N SER A 81 -13.01 9.53 -14.71
CA SER A 81 -12.56 9.88 -16.07
C SER A 81 -12.94 8.85 -17.14
N GLN A 82 -13.32 7.63 -16.72
CA GLN A 82 -13.74 6.54 -17.60
C GLN A 82 -15.27 6.44 -17.76
N VAL A 83 -16.03 7.41 -17.22
CA VAL A 83 -17.51 7.37 -17.23
C VAL A 83 -18.09 7.32 -18.64
N ASP A 84 -17.47 8.02 -19.60
CA ASP A 84 -17.91 8.04 -21.01
C ASP A 84 -17.61 6.70 -21.73
N VAL A 85 -16.68 5.89 -21.20
CA VAL A 85 -16.36 4.57 -21.75
C VAL A 85 -17.33 3.52 -21.20
N ASP A 86 -17.49 3.47 -19.88
CA ASP A 86 -18.39 2.54 -19.21
C ASP A 86 -18.79 3.12 -17.83
N ALA A 87 -19.89 3.86 -17.82
CA ALA A 87 -20.38 4.53 -16.61
C ALA A 87 -20.66 3.54 -15.47
N ARG A 88 -21.19 2.34 -15.77
CA ARG A 88 -21.50 1.35 -14.75
C ARG A 88 -20.23 0.80 -14.11
N ARG A 89 -19.21 0.51 -14.92
CA ARG A 89 -17.90 0.07 -14.40
C ARG A 89 -17.21 1.15 -13.59
N ALA A 90 -17.24 2.41 -14.06
CA ALA A 90 -16.69 3.54 -13.31
C ALA A 90 -17.39 3.71 -11.95
N CYS A 91 -18.73 3.64 -11.92
CA CYS A 91 -19.49 3.69 -10.66
C CYS A 91 -19.14 2.53 -9.72
N ASN A 92 -18.99 1.31 -10.24
CA ASN A 92 -18.61 0.14 -9.42
C ASN A 92 -17.20 0.31 -8.82
N LEU A 93 -16.24 0.80 -9.60
CA LEU A 93 -14.88 1.09 -9.12
C LEU A 93 -14.88 2.17 -8.03
N VAL A 94 -15.65 3.25 -8.23
CA VAL A 94 -15.81 4.32 -7.23
C VAL A 94 -16.44 3.78 -5.95
N ALA A 95 -17.48 2.97 -6.05
CA ALA A 95 -18.14 2.38 -4.89
C ALA A 95 -17.18 1.49 -4.09
N HIS A 96 -16.37 0.66 -4.76
CA HIS A 96 -15.38 -0.19 -4.09
C HIS A 96 -14.28 0.64 -3.44
N LEU A 97 -13.71 1.62 -4.15
CA LEU A 97 -12.68 2.48 -3.58
C LEU A 97 -13.22 3.24 -2.35
N ALA A 98 -14.44 3.76 -2.41
CA ALA A 98 -15.07 4.43 -1.29
C ALA A 98 -15.25 3.51 -0.07
N ASN A 99 -15.75 2.29 -0.27
CA ASN A 99 -15.99 1.33 0.80
C ASN A 99 -14.68 0.91 1.51
N TYR A 100 -13.58 0.75 0.77
CA TYR A 100 -12.28 0.34 1.32
C TYR A 100 -11.36 1.50 1.70
N THR A 101 -11.78 2.74 1.45
CA THR A 101 -11.07 3.93 1.96
C THR A 101 -11.74 4.48 3.22
N GLY A 102 -13.07 4.61 3.21
CA GLY A 102 -13.85 5.26 4.29
C GLY A 102 -14.36 4.32 5.38
N PHE A 103 -15.30 4.82 6.19
CA PHE A 103 -15.98 4.05 7.24
C PHE A 103 -17.12 3.18 6.67
N PRO A 104 -17.40 1.97 7.21
CA PRO A 104 -16.78 1.37 8.40
C PRO A 104 -15.62 0.39 8.12
N ASN A 105 -15.36 0.05 6.86
CA ASN A 105 -14.51 -1.10 6.53
C ASN A 105 -13.17 -0.72 5.91
N GLY A 106 -12.93 0.56 5.63
CA GLY A 106 -11.77 1.05 4.91
C GLY A 106 -10.60 1.48 5.80
N ILE A 107 -9.54 1.94 5.14
CA ILE A 107 -8.30 2.34 5.82
C ILE A 107 -8.52 3.43 6.88
N CYS A 108 -9.45 4.35 6.68
CA CYS A 108 -9.79 5.36 7.69
C CYS A 108 -10.38 4.74 8.96
N ALA A 109 -11.22 3.71 8.83
CA ALA A 109 -11.73 2.99 10.00
C ALA A 109 -10.61 2.20 10.70
N GLY A 110 -9.70 1.61 9.92
CA GLY A 110 -8.51 0.94 10.45
C GLY A 110 -7.60 1.84 11.27
N GLN A 111 -7.43 3.09 10.84
CA GLN A 111 -6.71 4.09 11.61
C GLN A 111 -7.49 4.53 12.86
N ALA A 112 -8.81 4.71 12.76
CA ALA A 112 -9.64 5.13 13.88
C ALA A 112 -9.67 4.10 15.04
N TRP A 113 -9.53 2.80 14.74
CA TRP A 113 -9.40 1.76 15.77
C TRP A 113 -8.22 1.98 16.73
N GLU A 114 -7.18 2.72 16.34
CA GLU A 114 -6.04 3.02 17.21
C GLU A 114 -6.39 3.99 18.36
N ASP A 115 -7.48 4.74 18.21
CA ASP A 115 -7.97 5.68 19.23
C ASP A 115 -9.04 5.06 20.15
N GLU A 116 -9.48 3.82 19.87
CA GLU A 116 -10.53 3.13 20.63
C GLU A 116 -10.00 2.43 21.88
N ALA A 117 -10.79 2.44 22.95
CA ALA A 117 -10.42 1.80 24.22
C ALA A 117 -10.35 0.26 24.14
N THR A 118 -11.02 -0.34 23.15
CA THR A 118 -11.01 -1.79 22.93
C THR A 118 -10.95 -2.05 21.43
N ILE A 119 -9.93 -2.82 21.01
CA ILE A 119 -9.66 -3.08 19.59
C ILE A 119 -10.13 -4.50 19.25
N ASP A 120 -11.07 -4.63 18.32
CA ASP A 120 -11.30 -5.90 17.65
C ASP A 120 -10.16 -6.13 16.64
N LEU A 121 -9.16 -6.92 17.06
CA LEU A 121 -7.95 -7.18 16.27
C LEU A 121 -8.27 -7.65 14.84
N LYS A 122 -9.31 -8.47 14.66
CA LYS A 122 -9.68 -8.96 13.33
C LYS A 122 -10.15 -7.82 12.44
N SER A 123 -11.07 -6.99 12.94
CA SER A 123 -11.60 -5.85 12.21
C SER A 123 -10.53 -4.78 11.97
N TYR A 124 -9.66 -4.56 12.96
CA TYR A 124 -8.52 -3.65 12.86
C TYR A 124 -7.53 -4.06 11.77
N HIS A 125 -7.03 -5.30 11.76
CA HIS A 125 -6.07 -5.74 10.74
C HIS A 125 -6.69 -5.74 9.34
N LEU A 126 -7.95 -6.15 9.22
CA LEU A 126 -8.67 -6.15 7.95
C LEU A 126 -8.82 -4.73 7.38
N SER A 127 -9.16 -3.75 8.22
CA SER A 127 -9.42 -2.38 7.77
C SER A 127 -8.14 -1.55 7.60
N LYS A 128 -7.16 -1.67 8.50
CA LYS A 128 -5.92 -0.87 8.47
C LYS A 128 -4.99 -1.27 7.32
N THR A 129 -4.78 -2.57 7.15
CA THR A 129 -3.79 -3.08 6.20
C THR A 129 -4.48 -3.82 5.05
N GLY A 130 -5.49 -4.65 5.33
CA GLY A 130 -6.16 -5.46 4.32
C GLY A 130 -7.01 -4.68 3.30
N ALA A 131 -7.68 -3.60 3.72
CA ALA A 131 -8.72 -2.94 2.94
C ALA A 131 -8.27 -2.52 1.55
N LEU A 132 -7.12 -1.88 1.42
CA LEU A 132 -6.63 -1.40 0.11
C LEU A 132 -6.09 -2.53 -0.78
N PHE A 133 -5.61 -3.65 -0.21
CA PHE A 133 -5.25 -4.83 -1.00
C PHE A 133 -6.49 -5.57 -1.54
N ILE A 134 -7.54 -5.64 -0.73
CA ILE A 134 -8.85 -6.16 -1.17
C ILE A 134 -9.41 -5.25 -2.27
N ALA A 135 -9.39 -3.93 -2.07
CA ALA A 135 -9.80 -2.98 -3.09
C ALA A 135 -9.03 -3.17 -4.40
N ALA A 136 -7.70 -3.26 -4.34
CA ALA A 136 -6.86 -3.39 -5.54
C ALA A 136 -7.17 -4.66 -6.34
N THR A 137 -7.36 -5.79 -5.68
CA THR A 137 -7.67 -7.07 -6.33
C THR A 137 -9.08 -7.09 -6.92
N GLN A 138 -10.08 -6.65 -6.16
CA GLN A 138 -11.48 -6.57 -6.62
C GLN A 138 -11.67 -5.52 -7.73
N MET A 139 -11.05 -4.35 -7.61
CA MET A 139 -11.10 -3.31 -8.63
C MET A 139 -10.40 -3.73 -9.92
N GLY A 140 -9.34 -4.56 -9.83
CA GLY A 140 -8.74 -5.20 -10.99
C GLY A 140 -9.74 -6.08 -11.75
N ALA A 141 -10.51 -6.90 -11.04
CA ALA A 141 -11.56 -7.73 -11.61
C ALA A 141 -12.68 -6.89 -12.25
N ILE A 142 -13.16 -5.85 -11.55
CA ILE A 142 -14.18 -4.91 -12.07
C ILE A 142 -13.67 -4.22 -13.33
N ALA A 143 -12.43 -3.74 -13.34
CA ALA A 143 -11.83 -3.09 -14.50
C ALA A 143 -11.77 -4.03 -15.72
N ALA A 144 -11.53 -5.32 -15.50
CA ALA A 144 -11.56 -6.37 -16.51
C ALA A 144 -12.98 -6.84 -16.89
N GLY A 145 -14.02 -6.40 -16.19
CA GLY A 145 -15.41 -6.79 -16.45
C GLY A 145 -15.82 -8.11 -15.82
N HIS A 146 -15.13 -8.54 -14.76
CA HIS A 146 -15.40 -9.78 -14.03
C HIS A 146 -16.00 -9.52 -12.63
N ASP A 147 -16.54 -10.58 -12.03
CA ASP A 147 -17.04 -10.59 -10.66
C ASP A 147 -15.90 -10.32 -9.65
N PRO A 148 -16.02 -9.29 -8.79
CA PRO A 148 -15.01 -8.99 -7.78
C PRO A 148 -14.99 -9.95 -6.59
N ASP A 149 -16.10 -10.62 -6.26
CA ASP A 149 -16.22 -11.34 -4.98
C ASP A 149 -15.15 -12.44 -4.78
N PRO A 150 -14.81 -13.26 -5.80
CA PRO A 150 -13.77 -14.28 -5.67
C PRO A 150 -12.36 -13.72 -5.36
N TRP A 151 -12.12 -12.44 -5.64
CA TRP A 151 -10.81 -11.81 -5.47
C TRP A 151 -10.56 -11.29 -4.05
N GLN A 152 -11.58 -11.26 -3.20
CA GLN A 152 -11.47 -10.73 -1.83
C GLN A 152 -10.43 -11.49 -1.00
N GLU A 153 -10.43 -12.82 -1.07
CA GLU A 153 -9.55 -13.68 -0.29
C GLU A 153 -8.07 -13.44 -0.64
N LEU A 154 -7.79 -13.28 -1.95
CA LEU A 154 -6.44 -12.96 -2.42
C LEU A 154 -5.96 -11.64 -1.80
N GLY A 155 -6.77 -10.58 -1.88
CA GLY A 155 -6.44 -9.28 -1.30
C GLY A 155 -6.23 -9.33 0.21
N ALA A 156 -7.10 -10.04 0.94
CA ALA A 156 -7.00 -10.19 2.38
C ALA A 156 -5.70 -10.89 2.80
N ARG A 157 -5.32 -11.98 2.12
CA ARG A 157 -4.09 -12.72 2.39
C ARG A 157 -2.83 -11.92 2.06
N ILE A 158 -2.85 -11.15 0.96
CA ILE A 158 -1.73 -10.25 0.63
C ILE A 158 -1.58 -9.18 1.72
N GLY A 159 -2.68 -8.59 2.20
CA GLY A 159 -2.63 -7.61 3.28
C GLY A 159 -2.10 -8.18 4.59
N GLN A 160 -2.51 -9.40 4.95
CA GLN A 160 -1.98 -10.09 6.12
C GLN A 160 -0.48 -10.40 5.99
N ALA A 161 -0.05 -10.89 4.82
CA ALA A 161 1.35 -11.14 4.54
C ALA A 161 2.20 -9.86 4.62
N PHE A 162 1.65 -8.73 4.14
CA PHE A 162 2.31 -7.44 4.22
C PHE A 162 2.53 -7.00 5.68
N GLN A 163 1.54 -7.15 6.55
CA GLN A 163 1.68 -6.84 7.98
C GLN A 163 2.79 -7.66 8.63
N ILE A 164 2.81 -8.98 8.44
CA ILE A 164 3.83 -9.85 9.02
C ILE A 164 5.23 -9.52 8.49
N ALA A 165 5.33 -9.15 7.21
CA ALA A 165 6.60 -8.71 6.63
C ALA A 165 7.08 -7.39 7.25
N ASP A 166 6.17 -6.45 7.51
CA ASP A 166 6.49 -5.17 8.17
C ASP A 166 6.96 -5.39 9.61
N ASP A 167 6.25 -6.23 10.39
CA ASP A 167 6.64 -6.63 11.75
C ASP A 167 8.03 -7.29 11.78
N LEU A 168 8.33 -8.17 10.82
CA LEU A 168 9.65 -8.79 10.65
C LEU A 168 10.74 -7.75 10.36
N MET A 169 10.43 -6.77 9.52
CA MET A 169 11.37 -5.71 9.15
C MET A 169 11.66 -4.75 10.30
N ASP A 170 10.69 -4.44 11.17
CA ASP A 170 10.90 -3.57 12.33
C ASP A 170 11.92 -4.19 13.30
N VAL A 171 11.83 -5.51 13.53
CA VAL A 171 12.77 -6.24 14.41
C VAL A 171 14.16 -6.34 13.79
N VAL A 172 14.28 -6.69 12.52
CA VAL A 172 15.59 -6.81 11.84
C VAL A 172 16.29 -5.44 11.73
N CYS A 173 15.54 -4.35 11.51
CA CYS A 173 16.11 -3.01 11.47
C CYS A 173 16.51 -2.49 12.86
N ALA A 174 15.83 -2.92 13.94
CA ALA A 174 16.21 -2.60 15.30
C ALA A 174 17.56 -3.21 15.68
N ASP A 175 17.84 -4.43 15.21
CA ASP A 175 19.12 -5.11 15.46
C ASP A 175 20.30 -4.50 14.67
N GLN A 176 20.04 -3.73 13.61
CA GLN A 176 21.08 -3.21 12.70
C GLN A 176 21.40 -1.72 12.86
N ASP A 177 20.83 -1.02 13.86
CA ASP A 177 21.06 0.40 14.14
C ASP A 177 20.94 1.30 12.88
N MET A 178 20.05 0.92 11.96
CA MET A 178 19.71 1.77 10.81
C MET A 178 18.80 2.88 11.32
N GLY A 179 19.29 4.13 11.34
CA GLY A 179 18.70 5.35 11.93
C GLY A 179 17.26 5.78 11.52
N LYS A 180 16.37 4.85 11.20
CA LYS A 180 14.93 4.95 11.40
C LYS A 180 14.60 4.75 12.88
N PRO A 181 13.47 5.27 13.38
CA PRO A 181 12.95 4.87 14.69
C PRO A 181 12.54 3.39 14.63
N ALA A 182 13.45 2.48 14.95
CA ALA A 182 13.19 1.05 15.02
C ALA A 182 12.56 0.64 16.36
N GLY A 183 11.79 -0.45 16.37
CA GLY A 183 11.11 -0.96 17.56
C GLY A 183 9.90 -0.13 17.97
N GLN A 184 9.19 0.47 17.00
CA GLN A 184 7.98 1.24 17.29
C GLN A 184 6.87 0.34 17.84
N ASP A 185 6.78 -0.90 17.39
CA ASP A 185 5.73 -1.81 17.84
C ASP A 185 5.96 -2.29 19.28
N VAL A 186 7.21 -2.55 19.67
CA VAL A 186 7.59 -2.84 21.06
C VAL A 186 7.36 -1.62 21.96
N LYS A 187 7.59 -0.40 21.44
CA LYS A 187 7.35 0.85 22.19
C LYS A 187 5.87 1.21 22.35
N ASN A 188 5.02 0.75 21.44
CA ASN A 188 3.59 1.06 21.41
C ASN A 188 2.71 -0.10 21.92
N ASP A 189 3.31 -1.14 22.50
CA ASP A 189 2.64 -2.34 23.03
C ASP A 189 1.71 -3.01 22.00
N ARG A 190 2.08 -2.94 20.71
CA ARG A 190 1.28 -3.48 19.62
C ARG A 190 1.53 -4.99 19.47
N PRO A 191 0.47 -5.83 19.42
CA PRO A 191 0.64 -7.26 19.15
C PRO A 191 1.23 -7.44 17.74
N SER A 192 2.31 -8.22 17.64
CA SER A 192 3.03 -8.47 16.38
C SER A 192 3.27 -9.96 16.20
N ALA A 193 3.33 -10.42 14.94
CA ALA A 193 3.56 -11.84 14.68
C ALA A 193 4.94 -12.31 15.19
N VAL A 194 5.91 -11.40 15.27
CA VAL A 194 7.25 -11.70 15.77
C VAL A 194 7.27 -11.84 17.29
N SER A 195 6.50 -11.05 18.03
CA SER A 195 6.42 -11.18 19.49
C SER A 195 5.71 -12.47 19.91
N GLU A 196 4.74 -12.93 19.12
CA GLU A 196 3.99 -14.16 19.39
C GLU A 196 4.74 -15.44 18.94
N TYR A 197 5.34 -15.44 17.75
CA TYR A 197 5.89 -16.67 17.13
C TYR A 197 7.42 -16.68 17.00
N GLY A 198 8.10 -15.57 17.33
CA GLY A 198 9.51 -15.36 17.03
C GLY A 198 9.79 -15.19 15.53
N VAL A 199 11.01 -14.77 15.18
CA VAL A 199 11.40 -14.47 13.79
C VAL A 199 11.20 -15.67 12.85
N ASP A 200 11.68 -16.85 13.25
CA ASP A 200 11.55 -18.06 12.43
C ASP A 200 10.08 -18.53 12.31
N GLY A 201 9.28 -18.33 13.36
CA GLY A 201 7.85 -18.64 13.34
C GLY A 201 7.08 -17.70 12.43
N ALA A 202 7.33 -16.40 12.52
CA ALA A 202 6.76 -15.38 11.63
C ALA A 202 7.15 -15.61 10.16
N LYS A 203 8.41 -16.00 9.88
CA LYS A 203 8.85 -16.40 8.52
C LYS A 203 8.09 -17.61 7.97
N ARG A 204 7.80 -18.62 8.80
CA ARG A 204 6.98 -19.78 8.40
C ARG A 204 5.53 -19.37 8.14
N LEU A 205 4.93 -18.64 9.08
CA LEU A 205 3.55 -18.15 8.95
C LEU A 205 3.35 -17.32 7.68
N LEU A 206 4.31 -16.46 7.36
CA LEU A 206 4.29 -15.68 6.13
C LEU A 206 4.29 -16.56 4.88
N ASN A 207 5.17 -17.56 4.82
CA ASN A 207 5.23 -18.48 3.68
C ASN A 207 3.91 -19.25 3.51
N ASP A 208 3.29 -19.67 4.61
CA ASP A 208 2.00 -20.37 4.60
C ASP A 208 0.88 -19.46 4.07
N ILE A 209 0.81 -18.20 4.54
CA ILE A 209 -0.18 -17.22 4.07
C ILE A 209 -0.02 -16.94 2.59
N LEU A 210 1.22 -16.79 2.10
CA LEU A 210 1.50 -16.57 0.69
C LEU A 210 1.16 -17.78 -0.17
N GLY A 211 1.42 -18.98 0.32
CA GLY A 211 0.95 -20.22 -0.32
C GLY A 211 -0.58 -20.22 -0.46
N GLY A 212 -1.28 -19.85 0.61
CA GLY A 212 -2.73 -19.66 0.60
C GLY A 212 -3.20 -18.57 -0.36
N ALA A 213 -2.46 -17.46 -0.48
CA ALA A 213 -2.79 -16.36 -1.40
C ALA A 213 -2.72 -16.82 -2.86
N ILE A 214 -1.68 -17.58 -3.21
CA ILE A 214 -1.54 -18.14 -4.56
C ILE A 214 -2.65 -19.14 -4.84
N ALA A 215 -2.99 -19.99 -3.87
CA ALA A 215 -4.08 -20.96 -4.00
C ALA A 215 -5.47 -20.30 -4.08
N SER A 216 -5.64 -19.08 -3.57
CA SER A 216 -6.90 -18.33 -3.63
C SER A 216 -7.08 -17.52 -4.92
N ILE A 217 -6.13 -17.56 -5.85
CA ILE A 217 -6.26 -16.85 -7.13
C ILE A 217 -7.43 -17.49 -7.92
N PRO A 218 -8.46 -16.71 -8.28
CA PRO A 218 -9.54 -17.23 -9.11
C PRO A 218 -9.03 -17.62 -10.50
N SER A 219 -9.60 -18.68 -11.08
CA SER A 219 -9.24 -19.11 -12.44
C SER A 219 -9.41 -17.98 -13.45
N CYS A 220 -8.31 -17.56 -14.07
CA CYS A 220 -8.30 -16.47 -15.04
C CYS A 220 -7.17 -16.62 -16.06
N PRO A 221 -7.29 -16.02 -17.25
CA PRO A 221 -6.17 -15.91 -18.18
C PRO A 221 -5.01 -15.15 -17.50
N GLY A 222 -3.83 -15.78 -17.41
CA GLY A 222 -2.67 -15.19 -16.75
C GLY A 222 -2.53 -15.53 -15.25
N GLU A 223 -3.32 -16.47 -14.72
CA GLU A 223 -3.19 -16.97 -13.34
C GLU A 223 -1.74 -17.30 -12.95
N ALA A 224 -1.01 -18.02 -13.82
CA ALA A 224 0.39 -18.37 -13.59
C ALA A 224 1.32 -17.14 -13.52
N GLU A 225 1.04 -16.09 -14.29
CA GLU A 225 1.81 -14.85 -14.27
C GLU A 225 1.52 -14.05 -13.00
N LEU A 226 0.26 -14.00 -12.57
CA LEU A 226 -0.16 -13.37 -11.33
C LEU A 226 0.44 -14.10 -10.12
N ALA A 227 0.39 -15.43 -10.08
CA ALA A 227 1.03 -16.24 -9.04
C ALA A 227 2.53 -15.94 -8.94
N LYS A 228 3.21 -15.88 -10.09
CA LYS A 228 4.63 -15.53 -10.17
C LYS A 228 4.89 -14.10 -9.68
N MET A 229 4.01 -13.16 -10.00
CA MET A 229 4.12 -11.77 -9.51
C MET A 229 3.99 -11.72 -7.99
N VAL A 230 3.01 -12.41 -7.39
CA VAL A 230 2.84 -12.49 -5.94
C VAL A 230 4.09 -13.09 -5.27
N GLN A 231 4.63 -14.18 -5.82
CA GLN A 231 5.88 -14.80 -5.33
C GLN A 231 7.08 -13.85 -5.42
N LEU A 232 7.23 -13.12 -6.52
CA LEU A 232 8.33 -12.17 -6.71
C LEU A 232 8.23 -10.99 -5.74
N GLN A 233 7.03 -10.45 -5.49
CA GLN A 233 6.85 -9.37 -4.52
C GLN A 233 7.09 -9.85 -3.08
N SER A 234 6.63 -11.06 -2.74
CA SER A 234 6.98 -11.69 -1.46
C SER A 234 8.48 -11.84 -1.28
N THR A 235 9.17 -12.38 -2.29
CA THR A 235 10.62 -12.56 -2.23
C THR A 235 11.32 -11.22 -2.07
N ARG A 236 10.83 -10.16 -2.71
CA ARG A 236 11.36 -8.80 -2.53
C ARG A 236 11.20 -8.31 -1.09
N LEU A 237 10.00 -8.43 -0.52
CA LEU A 237 9.71 -8.08 0.87
C LEU A 237 10.64 -8.83 1.85
N MET A 238 10.94 -10.10 1.58
CA MET A 238 11.82 -10.93 2.41
C MET A 238 13.32 -10.78 2.12
N SER A 239 13.71 -10.35 0.91
CA SER A 239 15.11 -10.30 0.46
C SER A 239 15.88 -9.08 0.93
N VAL A 240 15.22 -8.13 1.59
CA VAL A 240 15.91 -7.03 2.30
C VAL A 240 16.86 -7.60 3.38
N ASP A 241 16.63 -8.84 3.81
CA ASP A 241 17.48 -9.65 4.68
C ASP A 241 18.87 -10.02 4.08
N ARG A 242 19.06 -9.97 2.74
CA ARG A 242 20.31 -10.45 2.09
C ARG A 242 21.33 -9.39 1.70
N GLN A 243 20.99 -8.10 1.73
CA GLN A 243 21.95 -7.04 1.39
C GLN A 243 22.70 -6.47 2.61
N ALA A 244 22.40 -6.95 3.82
CA ALA A 244 23.07 -6.55 5.05
C ALA A 244 24.21 -7.50 5.49
N THR A 245 24.38 -8.67 4.87
CA THR A 245 25.36 -9.69 5.32
C THR A 245 26.65 -9.79 4.49
N HIS A 246 26.89 -8.86 3.57
CA HIS A 246 28.16 -8.77 2.84
C HIS A 246 28.62 -7.31 2.72
N SER A 247 29.14 -6.74 3.80
CA SER A 247 30.12 -5.66 3.80
C SER A 247 30.96 -5.75 5.07
#